data_AF-K9LCB0-F1
#
_entry.id   AF-K9LCB0-F1
#
_cell.length_a   1.000
_cell.length_b   1.000
_cell.length_c   1.000
_cell.angle_alpha   90.00
_cell.angle_beta   90.00
_cell.angle_gamma   90.00
#
_symmetry.space_group_name_H-M   'P 1'
#
loop_
_entity.id
_entity.type
_entity.pdbx_description
1 polymer ?
#
loop_
_entity_poly.entity_id
_entity_poly.type
_entity_poly.pdbx_seq_one_letter_code
_entity_poly.pdbx_strand_id
1 'polypeptide(L)'
;LYLYCYRVAGTVGLMTVPVMGVSPGSQAGVETVYAGALALGVANQLTNILRDVGEDARRGRIYLPQDELAMAGISEADIFAGRVTDEWRSFMKGQIARARAYFQQAEQGAAELNQESRWPVWASLLLYRQILEKIE
;
A
#
# COMPACT_ATOMS: atom_id res chain seq x y z
N LEU A 1 -9.15 -6.51 -5.15
CA LEU A 1 -7.83 -6.04 -4.68
C LEU A 1 -7.70 -5.94 -3.16
N TYR A 2 -8.48 -5.09 -2.46
CA TYR A 2 -8.31 -4.82 -1.03
C TYR A 2 -8.22 -6.08 -0.15
N LEU A 3 -9.13 -7.05 -0.32
CA LEU A 3 -9.15 -8.28 0.50
C LEU A 3 -7.84 -9.07 0.41
N TYR A 4 -7.18 -9.06 -0.75
CA TYR A 4 -5.86 -9.68 -0.91
C TYR A 4 -4.81 -8.92 -0.07
N CYS A 5 -4.72 -7.59 -0.23
CA CYS A 5 -3.80 -6.76 0.55
C CYS A 5 -4.02 -6.87 2.06
N TYR A 6 -5.29 -6.91 2.49
CA TYR A 6 -5.67 -7.16 3.88
C TYR A 6 -5.06 -8.48 4.37
N ARG A 7 -5.28 -9.59 3.65
CA ARG A 7 -4.86 -10.92 4.08
C ARG A 7 -3.35 -11.11 4.12
N VAL A 8 -2.61 -10.54 3.17
CA VAL A 8 -1.17 -10.82 2.99
C VAL A 8 -0.24 -9.79 3.66
N ALA A 9 -0.74 -8.60 3.98
CA ALA A 9 0.06 -7.53 4.57
C ALA A 9 -0.67 -6.75 5.66
N GLY A 10 -1.97 -6.50 5.50
CA GLY A 10 -2.77 -5.84 6.54
C GLY A 10 -2.79 -6.60 7.87
N THR A 11 -2.98 -7.92 7.81
CA THR A 11 -2.88 -8.84 8.95
C THR A 11 -1.53 -8.77 9.65
N VAL A 12 -0.44 -8.67 8.88
CA VAL A 12 0.92 -8.48 9.44
C VAL A 12 1.00 -7.17 10.22
N GLY A 13 0.48 -6.08 9.65
CA GLY A 13 0.36 -4.80 10.35
C GLY A 13 -0.33 -4.94 11.71
N LEU A 14 -1.51 -5.56 11.73
CA LEU A 14 -2.28 -5.82 12.96
C LEU A 14 -1.49 -6.65 13.98
N MET A 15 -0.81 -7.71 13.55
CA MET A 15 -0.03 -8.60 14.41
C MET A 15 1.19 -7.90 15.03
N THR A 16 1.72 -6.86 14.39
CA THR A 16 2.88 -6.12 14.91
C THR A 16 2.52 -5.08 15.97
N VAL A 17 1.27 -4.63 16.06
CA VAL A 17 0.86 -3.55 16.99
C VAL A 17 1.21 -3.86 18.46
N PRO A 18 0.98 -5.08 18.99
CA PRO A 18 1.36 -5.40 20.37
C PRO A 18 2.88 -5.36 20.62
N VAL A 19 3.69 -5.61 19.59
CA VAL A 19 5.16 -5.59 19.67
C VAL A 19 5.68 -4.16 19.63
N MET A 20 5.14 -3.32 18.73
CA MET A 20 5.50 -1.90 18.64
C MET A 20 5.02 -1.15 19.89
N GLY A 21 3.84 -1.51 20.38
CA GLY A 21 3.19 -0.91 21.53
C GLY A 21 2.70 0.53 21.28
N VAL A 22 1.77 0.95 22.12
CA VAL A 22 1.13 2.27 22.06
C VAL A 22 1.74 3.16 23.15
N SER A 23 2.07 4.40 22.78
CA SER A 23 2.62 5.39 23.70
C SER A 23 1.73 5.55 24.94
N PRO A 24 2.28 5.56 26.17
CA PRO A 24 1.49 5.83 27.37
C PRO A 24 0.78 7.19 27.36
N GLY A 25 1.31 8.16 26.59
CA GLY A 25 0.71 9.48 26.38
C GLY A 25 -0.18 9.59 25.15
N SER A 26 -0.44 8.47 24.45
CA SER A 26 -1.34 8.41 23.27
C SER A 26 -2.69 9.00 23.62
N GLN A 27 -3.16 9.94 22.81
CA GLN A 27 -4.51 10.52 22.94
C GLN A 27 -5.51 9.79 22.04
N ALA A 28 -5.02 9.01 21.08
CA ALA A 28 -5.88 8.20 20.23
C ALA A 28 -6.34 6.91 20.93
N GLY A 29 -7.54 6.46 20.57
CA GLY A 29 -8.01 5.13 20.94
C GLY A 29 -7.15 4.04 20.29
N VAL A 30 -7.07 2.87 20.95
CA VAL A 30 -6.36 1.69 20.42
C VAL A 30 -6.82 1.34 19.00
N GLU A 31 -8.11 1.50 18.70
CA GLU A 31 -8.67 1.25 17.36
C GLU A 31 -7.99 2.09 16.27
N THR A 32 -7.64 3.35 16.55
CA THR A 32 -6.93 4.22 15.61
C THR A 32 -5.53 3.69 15.30
N VAL A 33 -4.83 3.16 16.30
CA VAL A 33 -3.50 2.59 16.11
C VAL A 33 -3.58 1.33 15.23
N TYR A 34 -4.54 0.45 15.51
CA TYR A 34 -4.76 -0.75 14.71
C TYR A 34 -5.20 -0.42 13.28
N ALA A 35 -6.07 0.59 13.11
CA ALA A 35 -6.48 1.08 11.80
C ALA A 35 -5.28 1.63 11.00
N GLY A 36 -4.40 2.41 11.64
CA GLY A 36 -3.18 2.91 11.01
C GLY A 36 -2.20 1.80 10.63
N ALA A 37 -2.01 0.80 11.50
CA ALA A 37 -1.16 -0.36 11.20
C ALA A 37 -1.72 -1.20 10.04
N LEU A 38 -3.04 -1.40 9.99
CA LEU A 38 -3.72 -2.03 8.86
C LEU A 38 -3.51 -1.23 7.57
N ALA A 39 -3.72 0.09 7.63
CA ALA A 39 -3.54 0.97 6.50
C ALA A 39 -2.10 0.92 5.97
N LEU A 40 -1.10 0.88 6.85
CA LEU A 40 0.31 0.75 6.47
C LEU A 40 0.58 -0.55 5.72
N GLY A 41 0.07 -1.68 6.24
CA GLY A 41 0.21 -2.97 5.58
C GLY A 41 -0.42 -2.98 4.19
N VAL A 42 -1.62 -2.42 4.06
CA VAL A 42 -2.32 -2.28 2.77
C VAL A 42 -1.55 -1.37 1.81
N ALA A 43 -1.06 -0.21 2.27
CA ALA A 43 -0.28 0.73 1.46
C ALA A 43 1.01 0.09 0.92
N ASN A 44 1.74 -0.63 1.77
CA ASN A 44 2.96 -1.34 1.37
C ASN A 44 2.67 -2.42 0.32
N GLN A 45 1.58 -3.18 0.48
CA GLN A 45 1.24 -4.21 -0.49
C GLN A 45 0.76 -3.64 -1.83
N LEU A 46 -0.02 -2.55 -1.81
CA LEU A 46 -0.35 -1.83 -3.03
C LEU A 46 0.92 -1.33 -3.73
N THR A 47 1.86 -0.78 -2.98
CA THR A 47 3.14 -0.31 -3.51
C THR A 47 3.94 -1.45 -4.16
N ASN A 48 4.01 -2.63 -3.52
CA ASN A 48 4.65 -3.81 -4.11
C ASN A 48 3.98 -4.20 -5.44
N ILE A 49 2.65 -4.28 -5.48
CA ILE A 49 1.90 -4.60 -6.70
C ILE A 49 2.21 -3.61 -7.83
N LEU A 50 2.28 -2.31 -7.52
CA LEU A 50 2.52 -1.27 -8.52
C LEU A 50 3.97 -1.24 -9.00
N ARG A 51 4.93 -1.50 -8.12
CA ARG A 51 6.35 -1.58 -8.48
C ARG A 51 6.65 -2.79 -9.38
N ASP A 52 5.98 -3.91 -9.10
CA ASP A 52 6.38 -5.22 -9.63
C ASP A 52 5.50 -5.70 -10.81
N VAL A 53 4.60 -4.87 -11.35
CA VAL A 53 3.69 -5.23 -12.47
C VAL A 53 4.40 -6.01 -13.58
N GLY A 54 5.54 -5.49 -14.06
CA GLY A 54 6.27 -6.13 -15.17
C GLY A 54 6.94 -7.45 -14.77
N GLU A 55 7.41 -7.58 -13.52
CA GLU A 55 7.95 -8.85 -13.01
C GLU A 55 6.85 -9.90 -12.83
N ASP A 56 5.72 -9.50 -12.25
CA ASP A 56 4.56 -10.37 -12.06
C ASP A 56 3.98 -10.83 -13.40
N ALA A 57 3.89 -9.93 -14.39
CA ALA A 57 3.43 -10.25 -15.73
C ALA A 57 4.32 -11.34 -16.39
N ARG A 58 5.65 -11.24 -16.25
CA ARG A 58 6.59 -12.27 -16.74
C ARG A 58 6.41 -13.63 -16.05
N ARG A 59 5.81 -13.66 -14.85
CA ARG A 59 5.45 -14.87 -14.12
C ARG A 59 4.01 -15.32 -14.38
N GLY A 60 3.32 -14.70 -15.34
CA GLY A 60 1.93 -15.02 -15.69
C GLY A 60 0.91 -14.56 -14.64
N ARG A 61 1.22 -13.49 -13.88
CA ARG A 61 0.37 -12.97 -12.80
C ARG A 61 0.00 -11.52 -13.05
N ILE A 62 -1.26 -11.18 -12.76
CA ILE A 62 -1.75 -9.80 -12.73
C ILE A 62 -2.50 -9.60 -11.41
N TYR A 63 -1.97 -8.75 -10.54
CA TYR A 63 -2.58 -8.41 -9.26
C TYR A 63 -3.49 -7.18 -9.31
N LEU A 64 -3.41 -6.42 -10.41
CA LEU A 64 -4.23 -5.23 -10.64
C LEU A 64 -5.73 -5.57 -10.72
N PRO A 65 -6.61 -4.66 -10.28
CA PRO A 65 -8.06 -4.87 -10.28
C PRO A 65 -8.61 -4.98 -11.71
N GLN A 66 -9.14 -6.15 -12.05
CA GLN A 66 -9.58 -6.49 -13.42
C GLN A 66 -10.79 -5.67 -13.89
N ASP A 67 -11.71 -5.38 -12.99
CA ASP A 67 -12.85 -4.49 -13.20
C ASP A 67 -12.39 -3.08 -13.57
N GLU A 68 -11.43 -2.53 -12.84
CA GLU A 68 -10.90 -1.19 -13.10
C GLU A 68 -10.03 -1.14 -14.38
N LEU A 69 -9.27 -2.21 -14.67
CA LEU A 69 -8.54 -2.35 -15.93
C LEU A 69 -9.49 -2.34 -17.12
N ALA A 70 -10.58 -3.12 -17.05
CA ALA A 70 -11.61 -3.16 -18.08
C ALA A 70 -12.28 -1.79 -18.27
N MET A 71 -12.59 -1.08 -17.18
CA MET A 71 -13.14 0.28 -17.24
C MET A 71 -12.17 1.28 -17.91
N ALA A 72 -10.86 1.09 -17.72
CA ALA A 72 -9.83 1.90 -18.36
C ALA A 72 -9.51 1.47 -19.80
N GLY A 73 -10.14 0.41 -20.32
CA GLY A 73 -9.87 -0.13 -21.66
C GLY A 73 -8.53 -0.85 -21.78
N ILE A 74 -7.95 -1.31 -20.67
CA ILE A 74 -6.66 -1.99 -20.62
C ILE A 74 -6.92 -3.50 -20.52
N SER A 75 -6.43 -4.26 -21.51
CA SER A 75 -6.53 -5.72 -21.51
C SER A 75 -5.33 -6.38 -20.82
N GLU A 76 -5.49 -7.63 -20.38
CA GLU A 76 -4.36 -8.43 -19.87
C GLU A 76 -3.24 -8.56 -20.90
N ALA A 77 -3.58 -8.65 -22.19
CA ALA A 77 -2.61 -8.71 -23.28
C ALA A 77 -1.76 -7.43 -23.37
N ASP A 78 -2.33 -6.25 -23.06
CA ASP A 78 -1.57 -5.00 -22.95
C ASP A 78 -0.52 -5.07 -21.84
N ILE A 79 -0.91 -5.62 -20.68
CA ILE A 79 -0.04 -5.77 -19.52
C ILE A 79 1.09 -6.77 -19.81
N PHE A 80 0.76 -7.95 -20.36
CA PHE A 80 1.77 -8.95 -20.71
C PHE A 80 2.72 -8.47 -21.82
N ALA A 81 2.24 -7.63 -22.74
CA ALA A 81 3.07 -7.00 -23.75
C ALA A 81 3.87 -5.78 -23.24
N GLY A 82 3.67 -5.35 -21.99
CA GLY A 82 4.35 -4.19 -21.41
C GLY A 82 3.99 -2.87 -22.09
N ARG A 83 2.76 -2.73 -22.61
CA ARG A 83 2.33 -1.52 -23.31
C ARG A 83 2.03 -0.39 -22.31
N VAL A 84 2.71 0.75 -22.49
CA VAL A 84 2.56 1.95 -21.65
C VAL A 84 1.83 3.05 -22.43
N THR A 85 0.50 2.96 -22.44
CA THR A 85 -0.39 3.95 -23.07
C THR A 85 -0.76 5.09 -22.12
N ASP A 86 -1.53 6.07 -22.59
CA ASP A 86 -2.01 7.16 -21.73
C ASP A 86 -3.12 6.70 -20.78
N GLU A 87 -3.95 5.75 -21.20
CA GLU A 87 -4.91 5.04 -20.35
C GLU A 87 -4.18 4.32 -19.21
N TRP A 88 -3.08 3.63 -19.52
CA TRP A 88 -2.22 3.00 -18.52
C TRP A 88 -1.66 4.02 -17.52
N ARG A 89 -1.11 5.15 -17.99
CA ARG A 89 -0.60 6.21 -17.11
C ARG A 89 -1.69 6.78 -16.21
N SER A 90 -2.88 7.01 -16.75
CA SER A 90 -4.04 7.51 -15.99
C SER A 90 -4.47 6.49 -14.93
N PHE A 91 -4.58 5.22 -15.31
CA PHE A 91 -4.90 4.11 -14.41
C PHE A 91 -3.88 4.01 -13.26
N MET A 92 -2.59 4.02 -13.58
CA MET A 92 -1.52 3.93 -12.58
C MET A 92 -1.53 5.11 -11.61
N LYS A 93 -1.79 6.34 -12.08
CA LYS A 93 -1.97 7.52 -11.21
C LYS A 93 -3.12 7.31 -10.21
N GLY A 94 -4.23 6.72 -10.64
CA GLY A 94 -5.35 6.36 -9.76
C GLY A 94 -4.94 5.36 -8.66
N GLN A 95 -4.19 4.32 -9.02
CA GLN A 95 -3.71 3.34 -8.04
C GLN A 95 -2.64 3.91 -7.09
N ILE A 96 -1.77 4.79 -7.59
CA ILE A 96 -0.78 5.51 -6.77
C ILE A 96 -1.50 6.42 -5.77
N ALA A 97 -2.53 7.15 -6.20
CA ALA A 97 -3.34 7.98 -5.32
C ALA A 97 -4.03 7.15 -4.22
N ARG A 98 -4.55 5.97 -4.58
CA ARG A 98 -5.11 5.00 -3.62
C ARG A 98 -4.08 4.57 -2.56
N ALA A 99 -2.86 4.22 -2.98
CA ALA A 99 -1.79 3.85 -2.05
C ALA A 99 -1.38 5.03 -1.13
N ARG A 100 -1.26 6.25 -1.69
CA ARG A 100 -0.98 7.49 -0.93
C ARG A 100 -2.05 7.76 0.13
N ALA A 101 -3.33 7.54 -0.16
CA ALA A 101 -4.41 7.69 0.81
C ALA A 101 -4.28 6.73 2.01
N TYR A 102 -3.85 5.49 1.78
CA TYR A 102 -3.57 4.56 2.87
C TYR A 102 -2.31 4.94 3.67
N PHE A 103 -1.27 5.47 3.03
CA PHE A 103 -0.12 6.02 3.76
C PHE A 103 -0.53 7.17 4.67
N GLN A 104 -1.40 8.08 4.19
CA GLN A 104 -1.91 9.18 5.01
C GLN A 104 -2.71 8.69 6.23
N GLN A 105 -3.49 7.62 6.08
CA GLN A 105 -4.17 6.99 7.22
C GLN A 105 -3.19 6.33 8.18
N ALA A 106 -2.13 5.69 7.65
CA ALA A 106 -1.10 5.04 8.45
C ALA A 106 -0.30 6.02 9.32
N GLU A 107 -0.05 7.24 8.84
CA GLU A 107 0.66 8.28 9.57
C GLU A 107 0.00 8.60 10.92
N GLN A 108 -1.34 8.58 10.97
CA GLN A 108 -2.10 8.82 12.20
C GLN A 108 -1.83 7.75 13.25
N GLY A 109 -1.86 6.46 12.89
CA GLY A 109 -1.56 5.39 13.83
C GLY A 109 -0.08 5.31 14.21
N ALA A 110 0.82 5.58 13.25
CA ALA A 110 2.26 5.57 13.50
C ALA A 110 2.71 6.63 14.51
N ALA A 111 2.06 7.81 14.53
CA ALA A 111 2.34 8.87 15.48
C ALA A 111 2.06 8.48 16.95
N GLU A 112 1.12 7.56 17.18
CA GLU A 112 0.66 7.15 18.51
C GLU A 112 1.48 5.97 19.09
N LEU A 113 2.37 5.37 18.30
CA LEU A 113 3.25 4.28 18.75
C LEU A 113 4.24 4.72 19.84
N ASN A 114 4.80 3.76 20.56
CA ASN A 114 5.91 3.99 21.50
C ASN A 114 7.09 4.68 20.81
N GLN A 115 7.84 5.48 21.58
CA GLN A 115 8.96 6.27 21.08
C GLN A 115 10.01 5.43 20.34
N GLU A 116 10.30 4.24 20.85
CA GLU A 116 11.29 3.31 20.30
C GLU A 116 10.86 2.75 18.94
N SER A 117 9.57 2.47 18.75
CA SER A 117 9.01 1.93 17.50
C SER A 117 8.59 3.00 16.50
N ARG A 118 8.27 4.21 16.97
CA ARG A 118 7.69 5.28 16.16
C ARG A 118 8.59 5.63 14.99
N TRP A 119 9.87 5.90 15.25
CA TRP A 119 10.82 6.30 14.21
C TRP A 119 11.10 5.23 13.16
N PRO A 120 11.39 3.96 13.52
CA PRO A 120 11.51 2.88 12.54
C PRO A 120 10.27 2.72 11.65
N VAL A 121 9.06 2.77 12.22
CA VAL A 121 7.81 2.65 11.46
C VAL A 121 7.62 3.84 10.52
N TRP A 122 7.87 5.06 11.00
CA TRP A 122 7.83 6.27 10.17
C TRP A 122 8.86 6.25 9.05
N ALA A 123 10.08 5.80 9.32
CA ALA A 123 11.12 5.67 8.30
C ALA A 123 10.70 4.67 7.21
N SER A 124 10.17 3.51 7.62
CA SER A 124 9.64 2.51 6.67
C SER A 124 8.51 3.09 5.82
N LEU A 125 7.57 3.83 6.44
CA LEU A 125 6.47 4.49 5.75
C LEU A 125 6.99 5.47 4.68
N LEU A 126 7.92 6.35 5.05
CA LEU A 126 8.49 7.35 4.16
C LEU A 126 9.24 6.72 2.98
N LEU A 127 10.06 5.70 3.25
CA LEU A 127 10.81 4.98 2.22
C LEU A 127 9.89 4.27 1.23
N TYR A 128 8.85 3.59 1.70
CA TYR A 128 7.87 2.95 0.83
C TYR A 128 7.07 3.97 0.01
N ARG A 129 6.70 5.10 0.61
CA ARG A 129 5.99 6.17 -0.11
C ARG A 129 6.83 6.74 -1.26
N GLN A 130 8.15 6.85 -1.09
CA GLN A 130 9.06 7.32 -2.15
C GLN A 130 9.15 6.35 -3.35
N ILE A 131 8.85 5.06 -3.17
CA ILE A 131 8.75 4.12 -4.30
C ILE A 131 7.67 4.59 -5.27
N LEU A 132 6.54 5.10 -4.77
CA LEU A 132 5.46 5.61 -5.61
C LEU A 132 5.90 6.82 -6.46
N GLU A 133 6.78 7.68 -5.94
CA GLU A 133 7.36 8.80 -6.69
C GLU A 133 8.31 8.34 -7.81
N LYS A 134 8.87 7.13 -7.70
CA LYS A 134 9.72 6.54 -8.74
C LYS A 134 8.91 5.80 -9.82
N ILE A 135 7.67 5.43 -9.52
CA ILE A 135 6.75 4.80 -10.47
C ILE A 135 6.05 5.87 -11.32
N GLU A 136 5.73 7.02 -10.73
CA GLU A 136 5.08 8.18 -11.38
C GLU A 136 5.98 8.87 -12.42
#